data_AF-A0A933R3W9-F1
#
_entry.id   AF-A0A933R3W9-F1
#
_cell.length_a   1.000
_cell.length_b   1.000
_cell.length_c   1.000
_cell.angle_alpha   90.00
_cell.angle_beta   90.00
_cell.angle_gamma   90.00
#
_symmetry.space_group_name_H-M   'P 1'
#
loop_
_entity.id
_entity.type
_entity.pdbx_description
1 polymer ?
#
loop_
_entity_poly.entity_id
_entity_poly.type
_entity_poly.pdbx_seq_one_letter_code
_entity_poly.pdbx_strand_id
1 'polypeptide(L)' 'MLIIVTYDVSTETSAGRRRLRRVAKTCESMGQRVQKSVFECQVNEMQYEQLLRTLL' A
#
# COMPACT_ATOMS: atom_id res chain seq x y z
N MET A 1 -9.75 12.01 3.47
CA MET A 1 -8.34 12.40 3.54
C MET A 1 -7.59 11.74 2.40
N LEU A 2 -6.64 12.44 1.77
CA LEU A 2 -5.73 11.86 0.79
C LEU A 2 -4.44 11.46 1.52
N ILE A 3 -4.02 10.20 1.40
CA ILE A 3 -2.80 9.65 1.99
C ILE A 3 -1.92 9.09 0.87
N ILE A 4 -0.62 9.42 0.91
CA ILE A 4 0.37 8.82 0.02
C ILE A 4 1.15 7.76 0.78
N VAL A 5 1.08 6.52 0.28
CA VAL A 5 1.80 5.37 0.84
C VAL A 5 3.02 5.10 -0.04
N THR A 6 4.21 5.24 0.54
CA THR A 6 5.48 4.85 -0.07
C THR A 6 6.03 3.63 0.64
N TYR A 7 6.17 2.51 -0.07
CA TYR A 7 6.65 1.26 0.51
C TYR A 7 8.08 0.94 0.05
N ASP A 8 9.04 1.02 0.97
CA ASP A 8 10.41 0.62 0.71
C ASP A 8 10.54 -0.90 0.85
N VAL A 9 10.82 -1.56 -0.27
CA VAL A 9 11.02 -3.00 -0.31
C VAL A 9 11.94 -3.35 -1.47
N SER A 10 13.00 -4.12 -1.19
CA SER A 10 13.79 -4.71 -2.27
C SER A 10 12.92 -5.67 -3.10
N THR A 11 12.97 -5.51 -4.42
CA THR A 11 12.20 -6.34 -5.37
C THR A 11 13.06 -7.35 -6.13
N GLU A 12 14.33 -7.50 -5.74
CA GLU A 12 15.28 -8.43 -6.35
C GLU A 12 14.94 -9.89 -6.00
N THR A 13 14.41 -10.12 -4.80
CA THR A 13 14.01 -11.45 -4.32
C THR A 13 12.53 -11.73 -4.56
N SER A 14 12.18 -13.02 -4.69
CA SER A 14 10.79 -13.48 -4.80
C SER A 14 9.95 -13.08 -3.58
N ALA A 15 10.54 -13.15 -2.38
CA ALA A 15 9.93 -12.74 -1.12
C ALA A 15 9.59 -11.24 -1.13
N GLY A 16 10.52 -10.39 -1.58
CA GLY A 16 10.30 -8.95 -1.72
C GLY A 16 9.16 -8.61 -2.68
N ARG A 17 9.14 -9.24 -3.86
CA ARG A 17 8.03 -9.11 -4.82
C ARG A 17 6.70 -9.57 -4.24
N ARG A 18 6.69 -10.64 -3.44
CA ARG A 18 5.48 -11.14 -2.77
C ARG A 18 4.95 -10.15 -1.73
N ARG A 19 5.81 -9.54 -0.92
CA ARG A 19 5.42 -8.49 0.03
C ARG A 19 4.83 -7.27 -0.68
N LEU A 20 5.50 -6.78 -1.74
CA LEU A 20 4.98 -5.67 -2.53
C LEU A 20 3.59 -5.97 -3.11
N ARG A 21 3.35 -7.19 -3.62
CA ARG A 21 2.02 -7.59 -4.12
C ARG A 21 0.96 -7.57 -3.03
N ARG A 22 1.29 -7.98 -1.79
CA ARG A 22 0.35 -7.92 -0.67
C ARG A 22 -0.02 -6.47 -0.33
N VAL A 23 0.99 -5.60 -0.20
CA VAL A 23 0.78 -4.17 0.08
C VAL A 23 -0.02 -3.49 -1.03
N ALA A 24 0.32 -3.76 -2.29
CA ALA A 24 -0.37 -3.20 -3.44
C ALA A 24 -1.85 -3.57 -3.45
N LYS A 25 -2.18 -4.85 -3.22
CA LYS A 25 -3.58 -5.31 -3.16
C LYS A 25 -4.38 -4.57 -2.09
N THR A 26 -3.78 -4.29 -0.94
CA THR A 26 -4.44 -3.53 0.13
C THR A 26 -4.64 -2.07 -0.29
N CYS A 27 -3.60 -1.40 -0.79
CA CYS A 27 -3.68 0.03 -1.14
C CYS A 27 -4.60 0.30 -2.35
N GLU A 28 -4.60 -0.59 -3.35
CA GLU A 28 -5.44 -0.48 -4.55
C GLU A 28 -6.94 -0.70 -4.26
N SER A 29 -7.29 -1.34 -3.12
CA SER A 29 -8.70 -1.47 -2.72
C SER A 29 -9.32 -0.16 -2.22
N MET A 30 -8.49 0.84 -1.91
CA MET A 30 -8.90 2.12 -1.32
C MET A 30 -8.21 3.31 -2.02
N GLY A 31 -7.67 3.10 -3.22
CA GLY A 31 -6.79 4.07 -3.87
C GLY A 31 -6.26 3.63 -5.22
N GLN A 32 -5.27 4.36 -5.72
CA GLN A 32 -4.62 4.13 -7.00
C GLN A 32 -3.11 3.95 -6.82
N ARG A 33 -2.54 2.97 -7.53
CA ARG A 33 -1.09 2.82 -7.65
C ARG A 33 -0.55 3.78 -8.70
N VAL A 34 0.30 4.72 -8.29
CA VAL A 34 0.86 5.75 -9.18
C VAL A 34 2.30 5.45 -9.60
N GLN A 35 3.04 4.66 -8.82
CA GLN A 35 4.37 4.14 -9.19
C GLN A 35 4.55 2.69 -8.70
N LYS A 36 5.75 2.12 -8.91
CA LYS A 36 6.05 0.74 -8.54
C LYS A 36 5.73 0.43 -7.07
N SER A 37 6.04 1.31 -6.14
CA SER A 37 5.72 1.13 -4.71
C SER A 37 5.17 2.40 -4.07
N VAL A 38 4.49 3.23 -4.87
CA VAL A 38 3.82 4.46 -4.41
C VAL A 38 2.34 4.39 -4.76
N PHE A 39 1.49 4.68 -3.77
CA PHE A 39 0.04 4.59 -3.86
C PHE A 39 -0.61 5.86 -3.29
N GLU A 40 -1.64 6.34 -3.96
CA GLU A 40 -2.49 7.43 -3.48
C GLU A 40 -3.82 6.83 -3.01
N CYS A 41 -4.09 6.90 -1.71
CA CYS A 41 -5.29 6.33 -1.08
C CYS A 41 -6.21 7.44 -0.58
N GLN A 42 -7.45 7.44 -1.05
CA GLN A 42 -8.46 8.39 -0.59
C GLN A 42 -9.37 7.69 0.42
N VAL A 43 -9.16 8.00 1.70
CA VAL A 43 -9.75 7.25 2.83
C VAL A 43 -10.40 8.16 3.86
N ASN A 44 -11.40 7.66 4.58
CA ASN A 44 -11.87 8.25 5.83
C ASN A 44 -11.05 7.75 7.04
N GLU A 45 -11.36 8.23 8.24
CA GLU A 45 -10.61 7.87 9.47
C GLU A 45 -10.66 6.36 9.77
N MET A 46 -11.83 5.74 9.66
CA MET A 46 -11.97 4.29 9.88
C MET A 46 -11.16 3.46 8.89
N GLN A 47 -11.19 3.84 7.61
CA GLN A 47 -10.42 3.18 6.55
C GLN A 47 -8.91 3.38 6.76
N TYR A 48 -8.49 4.54 7.25
CA TYR A 48 -7.11 4.81 7.60
C TYR A 48 -6.62 3.90 8.73
N GLU A 49 -7.39 3.72 9.80
CA GLU A 49 -7.06 2.76 10.86
C GLU A 49 -6.95 1.33 10.33
N GLN A 50 -7.88 0.92 9.46
CA GLN A 50 -7.85 -0.41 8.84
C GLN A 50 -6.63 -0.60 7.93
N LEU A 51 -6.25 0.45 7.19
CA LEU A 51 -5.05 0.47 6.35
C LEU A 51 -3.80 0.23 7.21
N LEU A 52 -3.64 0.97 8.32
CA LEU A 52 -2.52 0.79 9.25
C LEU A 52 -2.46 -0.61 9.83
N ARG A 53 -3.58 -1.16 10.32
CA ARG A 53 -3.64 -2.51 10.89
C ARG A 53 -3.32 -3.63 9.90
N THR A 54 -3.55 -3.40 8.61
CA THR A 54 -3.32 -4.41 7.57
C THR A 54 -1.87 -4.39 7.05
N LEU A 55 -1.23 -3.22 7.09
CA LEU A 55 0.10 -2.99 6.55
C LEU A 55 1.22 -3.15 7.61
N LEU A 56 0.93 -2.90 8.88
CA LEU A 56 1.82 -3.12 10.03
C LEU A 56 1.70 -4.55 10.56
#